data_AF-A0A9P1NGB6-F1
#
_entry.id   AF-A0A9P1NGB6-F1
#
_cell.length_a   1.000
_cell.length_b   1.000
_cell.length_c   1.000
_cell.angle_alpha   90.00
_cell.angle_beta   90.00
_cell.angle_gamma   90.00
#
_symmetry.space_group_name_H-M   'P 1'
#
loop_
_entity.id
_entity.type
_entity.pdbx_description
1 polymer ?
#
loop_
_entity_poly.entity_id
_entity_poly.type
_entity_poly.pdbx_seq_one_letter_code
_entity_poly.pdbx_strand_id
1 'polypeptide(L)'
;MNTAYRVWDGEQMHYWDDEGLSLELKGGKWILWRDGCRVIVASSDDWDAALMWGTDRAEICNHQVITVYEGHVIEQEETELGSPYEGVIIGSVNMLDGQWCIVNEKKGEVRPVFSETAKNKILGDVFQNPELLEGAE
;
A
#
# COMPACT_ATOMS: atom_id res chain seq x y z
N MET A 1 -11.13 10.03 -10.51
CA MET A 1 -11.03 10.23 -9.04
C MET A 1 -10.57 8.91 -8.49
N ASN A 2 -9.37 8.84 -7.90
CA ASN A 2 -8.95 7.61 -7.23
C ASN A 2 -9.73 7.55 -5.91
N THR A 3 -10.48 6.47 -5.72
CA THR A 3 -11.38 6.27 -4.57
C THR A 3 -11.02 5.01 -3.80
N ALA A 4 -10.01 4.27 -4.25
CA ALA A 4 -9.55 3.08 -3.57
C ALA A 4 -8.83 3.47 -2.28
N TYR A 5 -9.24 2.86 -1.18
CA TYR A 5 -8.56 2.94 0.12
C TYR A 5 -8.61 1.57 0.79
N ARG A 6 -7.76 1.40 1.79
CA ARG A 6 -7.84 0.31 2.74
C ARG A 6 -7.51 0.82 4.13
N VAL A 7 -8.02 0.14 5.14
CA VAL A 7 -7.83 0.51 6.54
C VAL A 7 -7.37 -0.70 7.31
N TRP A 8 -6.27 -0.54 8.03
CA TRP A 8 -5.87 -1.46 9.08
C TRP A 8 -6.53 -1.00 10.39
N ASP A 9 -7.23 -1.90 11.08
CA ASP A 9 -7.95 -1.60 12.34
C ASP A 9 -7.18 -2.01 13.61
N GLY A 10 -5.95 -2.50 13.48
CA GLY A 10 -5.17 -3.07 14.57
C GLY A 10 -5.12 -4.60 14.55
N GLU A 11 -6.07 -5.26 13.89
CA GLU A 11 -6.20 -6.72 13.83
C GLU A 11 -6.29 -7.28 12.40
N GLN A 12 -7.01 -6.58 11.50
CA GLN A 12 -7.27 -7.00 10.14
C GLN A 12 -7.33 -5.81 9.16
N MET A 13 -7.14 -6.13 7.87
CA MET A 13 -7.27 -5.18 6.77
C MET A 13 -8.72 -5.15 6.25
N HIS A 14 -9.25 -3.95 6.05
CA HIS A 14 -10.56 -3.67 5.43
C HIS A 14 -10.37 -2.91 4.13
N TYR A 15 -11.07 -3.31 3.08
CA TYR A 15 -10.99 -2.69 1.75
C TYR A 15 -12.22 -1.84 1.45
N TRP A 16 -12.05 -0.82 0.62
CA TRP A 16 -13.12 0.11 0.26
C TRP A 16 -14.34 -0.54 -0.41
N ASP A 17 -14.15 -1.69 -1.05
CA ASP A 17 -15.17 -2.46 -1.75
C ASP A 17 -15.79 -3.58 -0.90
N ASP A 18 -15.38 -3.72 0.36
CA ASP A 18 -16.04 -4.62 1.31
C ASP A 18 -17.48 -4.15 1.60
N GLU A 19 -18.40 -5.11 1.64
CA GLU A 19 -19.83 -4.81 1.78
C GLU A 19 -20.14 -4.10 3.10
N GLY A 20 -20.84 -2.97 3.00
CA GLY A 20 -21.30 -2.21 4.16
C GLY A 20 -20.19 -1.44 4.87
N LEU A 21 -19.09 -1.09 4.21
CA LEU A 21 -18.11 -0.14 4.75
C LEU A 21 -18.26 1.25 4.12
N SER A 22 -18.05 2.30 4.93
CA SER A 22 -18.02 3.67 4.45
C SER A 22 -16.97 4.51 5.19
N LEU A 23 -16.17 5.28 4.44
CA LEU A 23 -15.15 6.17 4.98
C LEU A 23 -15.68 7.60 5.11
N GLU A 24 -15.59 8.18 6.31
CA GLU A 24 -15.87 9.59 6.57
C GLU A 24 -14.57 10.35 6.82
N LEU A 25 -14.36 11.45 6.08
CA LEU A 25 -13.24 12.38 6.28
C LEU A 25 -13.77 13.70 6.84
N LYS A 26 -13.33 14.09 8.04
CA LYS A 26 -13.83 15.30 8.71
C LYS A 26 -12.73 15.98 9.53
N GLY A 27 -12.39 17.21 9.15
CA GLY A 27 -11.49 18.05 9.93
C GLY A 27 -10.09 17.45 10.14
N GLY A 28 -9.56 16.75 9.13
CA GLY A 28 -8.27 16.05 9.21
C GLY A 28 -8.32 14.69 9.92
N LYS A 29 -9.48 14.31 10.44
CA LYS A 29 -9.74 12.97 10.99
C LYS A 29 -10.43 12.08 9.97
N TRP A 30 -10.29 10.79 10.16
CA TRP A 30 -10.98 9.77 9.38
C TRP A 30 -11.68 8.78 10.31
N ILE A 31 -12.83 8.28 9.88
CA ILE A 31 -13.58 7.24 10.58
C ILE A 31 -14.05 6.23 9.53
N LEU A 32 -13.75 4.95 9.76
CA LEU A 32 -14.33 3.86 8.99
C LEU A 32 -15.57 3.36 9.72
N TRP A 33 -16.70 3.41 9.02
CA TRP A 33 -18.00 2.96 9.51
C TRP A 33 -18.37 1.61 8.91
N ARG A 34 -19.16 0.85 9.67
CA ARG A 34 -19.95 -0.26 9.13
C ARG A 34 -21.42 0.15 8.99
N ASP A 35 -21.85 0.33 7.74
CA ASP A 35 -23.21 0.67 7.33
C ASP A 35 -24.16 -0.50 7.65
N GLY A 36 -25.24 -0.16 8.36
CA GLY A 36 -26.18 -1.11 8.96
C GLY A 36 -26.39 -0.85 10.45
N CYS A 37 -25.31 -0.56 11.19
CA CYS A 37 -25.37 -0.32 12.64
C CYS A 37 -24.74 1.02 13.09
N ARG A 38 -24.11 1.79 12.19
CA ARG A 38 -23.29 2.98 12.55
C ARG A 38 -22.27 2.65 13.65
N VAL A 39 -21.60 1.52 13.48
CA VAL A 39 -20.51 1.10 14.36
C VAL A 39 -19.20 1.61 13.77
N ILE A 40 -18.37 2.20 14.61
CA ILE A 40 -17.00 2.57 14.26
C ILE A 40 -16.19 1.28 14.18
N VAL A 41 -15.60 1.02 13.01
CA VAL A 41 -14.65 -0.08 12.81
C VAL A 41 -13.27 0.35 13.24
N ALA A 42 -12.84 1.53 12.75
CA ALA A 42 -11.56 2.12 13.09
C ALA A 42 -11.63 3.65 12.89
N SER A 43 -10.76 4.38 13.56
CA SER A 43 -10.69 5.83 13.47
C SER A 43 -9.26 6.33 13.54
N SER A 44 -9.04 7.58 13.10
CA SER A 44 -7.76 8.26 13.23
C SER A 44 -7.30 8.49 14.68
N ASP A 45 -8.19 8.30 15.66
CA ASP A 45 -7.87 8.44 17.08
C ASP A 45 -7.38 7.12 17.70
N ASP A 46 -7.52 6.00 16.98
CA ASP A 46 -7.02 4.68 17.39
C ASP A 46 -5.52 4.59 17.06
N TRP A 47 -4.70 4.22 18.05
CA TRP A 47 -3.24 4.30 17.97
C TRP A 47 -2.61 3.25 17.05
N ASP A 48 -3.33 2.15 16.81
CA ASP A 48 -2.95 1.00 16.00
C ASP A 48 -3.63 0.98 14.63
N ALA A 49 -4.49 1.96 14.34
CA ALA A 49 -5.22 2.01 13.09
C ALA A 49 -4.52 2.89 12.04
N ALA A 50 -4.63 2.50 10.77
CA ALA A 50 -4.02 3.22 9.65
C ALA A 50 -4.91 3.25 8.42
N LEU A 51 -5.14 4.45 7.87
CA LEU A 51 -5.77 4.66 6.57
C LEU A 51 -4.68 4.72 5.49
N MET A 52 -4.82 3.90 4.45
CA MET A 52 -3.91 3.81 3.32
C MET A 52 -4.66 4.04 2.02
N TRP A 53 -4.05 4.80 1.11
CA TRP A 53 -4.65 5.06 -0.20
C TRP A 53 -4.21 4.05 -1.24
N GLY A 54 -5.16 3.69 -2.11
CA GLY A 54 -4.85 2.99 -3.34
C GLY A 54 -4.05 3.88 -4.28
N THR A 55 -3.06 3.30 -4.94
CA THR A 55 -2.44 3.90 -6.11
C THR A 55 -3.40 3.81 -7.30
N ASP A 56 -3.04 4.40 -8.43
CA ASP A 56 -3.73 4.22 -9.72
C ASP A 56 -3.24 2.97 -10.48
N ARG A 57 -2.45 2.10 -9.81
CA ARG A 57 -1.83 0.91 -10.40
C ARG A 57 -2.39 -0.36 -9.81
N ALA A 58 -2.36 -1.39 -10.62
CA ALA A 58 -2.67 -2.75 -10.22
C ALA A 58 -1.64 -3.71 -10.79
N GLU A 59 -1.31 -4.72 -10.02
CA GLU A 59 -0.40 -5.80 -10.42
C GLU A 59 -1.17 -7.11 -10.53
N ILE A 60 -0.64 -8.03 -11.34
CA ILE A 60 -1.22 -9.38 -11.44
C ILE A 60 -0.46 -10.30 -10.49
N CYS A 61 -1.14 -10.75 -9.44
CA CYS A 61 -0.60 -11.71 -8.48
C CYS A 61 -1.49 -12.95 -8.49
N ASN A 62 -0.90 -14.14 -8.71
CA ASN A 62 -1.64 -15.41 -8.75
C ASN A 62 -2.87 -15.39 -9.69
N HIS A 63 -2.75 -14.77 -10.85
CA HIS A 63 -3.83 -14.57 -11.84
C HIS A 63 -4.98 -13.66 -11.39
N GLN A 64 -4.80 -12.89 -10.31
CA GLN A 64 -5.75 -11.89 -9.85
C GLN A 64 -5.15 -10.49 -10.02
N VAL A 65 -5.98 -9.54 -10.45
CA VAL A 65 -5.61 -8.12 -10.52
C VAL A 65 -5.77 -7.53 -9.12
N ILE A 66 -4.67 -7.09 -8.54
CA ILE A 66 -4.63 -6.51 -7.19
C ILE A 66 -4.24 -5.04 -7.32
N THR A 67 -5.09 -4.16 -6.80
CA THR A 67 -4.76 -2.73 -6.69
C THR A 67 -3.56 -2.57 -5.75
N VAL A 68 -2.56 -1.79 -6.15
CA VAL A 68 -1.43 -1.48 -5.27
C VAL A 68 -1.90 -0.39 -4.30
N TYR A 69 -1.68 -0.60 -3.00
CA TYR A 69 -1.99 0.35 -1.95
C TYR A 69 -0.70 0.83 -1.27
N GLU A 70 -0.79 2.00 -0.65
CA GLU A 70 0.19 2.46 0.34
C GLU A 70 0.44 1.37 1.41
N GLY A 71 1.69 1.21 1.81
CA GLY A 71 2.13 0.17 2.73
C GLY A 71 2.27 -1.23 2.12
N HIS A 72 1.94 -1.47 0.84
CA HIS A 72 2.31 -2.74 0.19
C HIS A 72 3.83 -2.88 0.16
N VAL A 73 4.31 -4.11 0.38
CA VAL A 73 5.72 -4.46 0.15
C VAL A 73 5.84 -5.03 -1.26
N ILE A 74 6.64 -4.36 -2.09
CA ILE A 74 6.86 -4.71 -3.49
C ILE A 74 8.32 -5.08 -3.71
N GLU A 75 8.52 -6.19 -4.41
CA GLU A 75 9.77 -6.53 -5.09
C GLU A 75 9.71 -5.97 -6.52
N GLN A 76 10.65 -5.11 -6.88
CA GLN A 76 10.78 -4.56 -8.23
C GLN A 76 12.12 -4.96 -8.84
N GLU A 77 12.04 -5.59 -10.02
CA GLU A 77 13.19 -6.03 -10.81
C GLU A 77 13.18 -5.35 -12.18
N GLU A 78 14.30 -4.70 -12.53
CA GLU A 78 14.51 -4.12 -13.86
C GLU A 78 14.78 -5.23 -14.89
N THR A 79 14.08 -5.19 -16.02
CA THR A 79 14.17 -6.23 -17.07
C THR A 79 14.86 -5.78 -18.35
N GLU A 80 15.18 -4.49 -18.47
CA GLU A 80 15.76 -3.89 -19.67
C GLU A 80 17.13 -3.25 -19.40
N LEU A 81 18.00 -3.28 -20.41
CA LEU A 81 19.31 -2.61 -20.37
C LEU A 81 19.16 -1.09 -20.50
N GLY A 82 19.84 -0.33 -19.65
CA GLY A 82 19.83 1.14 -19.67
C GLY A 82 18.90 1.80 -18.64
N SER A 83 18.28 1.01 -17.76
CA SER A 83 17.63 1.55 -16.57
C SER A 83 18.63 2.31 -15.69
N PRO A 84 18.25 3.44 -15.08
CA PRO A 84 19.09 4.12 -14.10
C PRO A 84 19.25 3.33 -12.79
N TYR A 85 18.46 2.26 -12.62
CA TYR A 85 18.46 1.40 -11.45
C TYR A 85 19.09 0.04 -11.77
N GLU A 86 19.90 -0.48 -10.84
CA GLU A 86 20.51 -1.80 -10.95
C GLU A 86 19.90 -2.78 -9.93
N GLY A 87 19.67 -4.02 -10.37
CA GLY A 87 19.23 -5.10 -9.49
C GLY A 87 17.81 -4.96 -8.95
N VAL A 88 17.54 -5.68 -7.87
CA VAL A 88 16.22 -5.81 -7.25
C VAL A 88 16.11 -4.93 -6.01
N ILE A 89 15.02 -4.19 -5.90
CA ILE A 89 14.62 -3.51 -4.67
C ILE A 89 13.41 -4.24 -4.05
N ILE A 90 13.44 -4.41 -2.73
CA ILE A 90 12.27 -4.79 -1.94
C ILE A 90 12.00 -3.65 -0.98
N GLY A 91 10.80 -3.08 -1.00
CA GLY A 91 10.47 -1.94 -0.15
C GLY A 91 8.97 -1.70 -0.02
N SER A 92 8.59 -0.78 0.85
CA SER A 92 7.19 -0.43 1.07
C SER A 92 6.75 0.73 0.16
N VAL A 93 5.50 0.68 -0.30
CA VAL A 93 4.89 1.73 -1.12
C VAL A 93 4.52 2.92 -0.25
N ASN A 94 5.08 4.09 -0.55
CA ASN A 94 4.81 5.35 0.16
C ASN A 94 4.62 6.50 -0.83
N MET A 95 3.83 7.50 -0.46
CA MET A 95 3.70 8.74 -1.21
C MET A 95 4.86 9.69 -0.86
N LEU A 96 5.72 9.99 -1.82
CA LEU A 96 6.81 10.96 -1.68
C LEU A 96 6.68 12.04 -2.74
N ASP A 97 6.63 13.31 -2.33
CA ASP A 97 6.55 14.49 -3.22
C ASP A 97 5.51 14.38 -4.36
N GLY A 98 4.38 13.73 -4.08
CA GLY A 98 3.28 13.54 -5.05
C GLY A 98 3.46 12.36 -6.01
N GLN A 99 4.42 11.47 -5.76
CA GLN A 99 4.65 10.24 -6.50
C GLN A 99 4.61 9.02 -5.57
N TRP A 100 4.00 7.93 -6.05
CA TRP A 100 4.08 6.63 -5.38
C TRP A 100 5.45 6.00 -5.61
N CYS A 101 6.16 5.74 -4.52
CA CYS A 101 7.52 5.20 -4.55
C CYS A 101 7.63 3.94 -3.68
N ILE A 102 8.46 3.00 -4.12
CA ILE A 102 8.97 1.88 -3.34
C ILE A 102 10.15 2.41 -2.54
N VAL A 103 10.04 2.37 -1.21
CA VAL A 103 11.03 2.88 -0.28
C VAL A 103 11.67 1.71 0.46
N ASN A 104 12.98 1.57 0.31
CA ASN A 104 13.80 0.71 1.15
C ASN A 104 14.68 1.59 2.04
N GLU A 105 14.27 1.76 3.29
CA GLU A 105 14.99 2.59 4.27
C GLU A 105 16.37 2.02 4.63
N LYS A 106 16.53 0.70 4.63
CA LYS A 106 17.81 0.04 4.98
C LYS A 106 18.89 0.29 3.93
N LYS A 107 18.52 0.21 2.65
CA LYS A 107 19.38 0.54 1.51
C LYS A 107 19.52 2.04 1.27
N GLY A 108 18.63 2.85 1.86
CA GLY A 108 18.51 4.27 1.52
C GLY A 108 18.13 4.49 0.06
N GLU A 109 17.33 3.57 -0.49
CA GLU A 109 16.98 3.54 -1.91
C GLU A 109 15.48 3.80 -2.10
N VAL A 110 15.17 4.60 -3.12
CA VAL A 110 13.80 4.95 -3.49
C VAL A 110 13.65 4.79 -5.00
N ARG A 111 12.64 4.02 -5.41
CA ARG A 111 12.28 3.85 -6.83
C ARG A 111 10.81 4.17 -7.05
N PRO A 112 10.41 4.72 -8.20
CA PRO A 112 9.00 4.90 -8.50
C PRO A 112 8.28 3.54 -8.61
N VAL A 113 7.05 3.46 -8.10
CA VAL A 113 6.21 2.25 -8.27
C VAL A 113 5.96 1.98 -9.75
N PHE A 114 5.78 3.03 -10.54
CA PHE A 114 5.69 2.92 -11.99
C PHE A 114 7.08 2.95 -12.64
N SER A 115 7.40 1.90 -13.39
CA SER A 115 8.52 1.85 -14.32
C SER A 115 8.07 1.11 -15.58
N GLU A 116 8.44 1.62 -16.75
CA GLU A 116 8.20 0.94 -18.03
C GLU A 116 9.12 -0.27 -18.23
N THR A 117 10.27 -0.28 -17.54
CA THR A 117 11.34 -1.24 -17.70
C THR A 117 11.43 -2.25 -16.55
N ALA A 118 10.56 -2.15 -15.56
CA ALA A 118 10.57 -3.03 -14.39
C ALA A 118 9.31 -3.88 -14.27
N LYS A 119 9.45 -5.00 -13.56
CA LYS A 119 8.34 -5.82 -13.11
C LYS A 119 8.20 -5.69 -11.61
N ASN A 120 6.98 -5.43 -11.17
CA ASN A 120 6.62 -5.41 -9.77
C ASN A 120 5.97 -6.74 -9.36
N LYS A 121 6.23 -7.14 -8.14
CA LYS A 121 5.56 -8.26 -7.47
C LYS A 121 5.19 -7.85 -6.06
N ILE A 122 3.90 -7.93 -5.75
CA ILE A 122 3.41 -7.68 -4.39
C ILE A 122 3.76 -8.90 -3.53
N LEU A 123 4.49 -8.68 -2.44
CA LEU A 123 4.88 -9.72 -1.48
C LEU A 123 3.94 -9.78 -0.27
N GLY A 124 3.34 -8.65 0.10
CA GLY A 124 2.48 -8.49 1.28
C GLY A 124 2.31 -7.01 1.62
N ASP A 125 2.12 -6.69 2.89
CA ASP A 125 2.11 -5.33 3.41
C ASP A 125 2.80 -5.21 4.77
N VAL A 126 3.12 -3.98 5.16
CA VAL A 126 3.85 -3.68 6.40
C VAL A 126 3.09 -4.02 7.68
N PHE A 127 1.77 -4.23 7.63
CA PHE A 127 0.95 -4.53 8.81
C PHE A 127 0.80 -6.03 9.00
N GLN A 128 0.46 -6.75 7.93
CA GLN A 128 0.24 -8.20 7.96
C GLN A 128 1.54 -9.01 7.83
N ASN A 129 2.59 -8.42 7.24
CA ASN A 129 3.86 -9.09 6.97
C ASN A 129 5.08 -8.20 7.30
N PRO A 130 5.21 -7.72 8.55
CA PRO A 130 6.31 -6.84 8.95
C PRO A 130 7.70 -7.48 8.71
N GLU A 131 7.80 -8.81 8.76
CA GLU A 131 9.03 -9.58 8.53
C GLU A 131 9.65 -9.38 7.13
N LEU A 132 8.84 -8.98 6.13
CA LEU A 132 9.32 -8.81 4.75
C LEU A 132 10.35 -7.68 4.61
N LEU A 133 10.25 -6.64 5.45
CA LEU A 133 11.23 -5.55 5.48
C LEU A 133 12.46 -5.91 6.33
N GLU A 134 12.35 -6.90 7.21
CA GLU A 134 13.49 -7.37 8.02
C GLU A 134 14.55 -8.08 7.17
N GLY A 135 14.13 -8.86 6.16
CA GLY A 135 15.02 -9.56 5.24
C GLY A 135 15.49 -8.76 4.02
N ALA A 136 14.96 -7.54 3.82
CA ALA A 136 15.27 -6.70 2.66
C ALA A 136 16.59 -5.92 2.84
N GLU A 137 17.73 -6.64 2.82
CA GLU A 137 19.09 -6.08 2.80
C GLU A 137 19.67 -5.88 1.41
#